data_AF-A0A8T4N5H2-F1
#
_entry.id   AF-A0A8T4N5H2-F1
#
_cell.length_a   1.000
_cell.length_b   1.000
_cell.length_c   1.000
_cell.angle_alpha   90.00
_cell.angle_beta   90.00
_cell.angle_gamma   90.00
#
_symmetry.space_group_name_H-M   'P 1'
#
loop_
_entity.id
_entity.type
_entity.pdbx_description
1 polymer ?
#
loop_
_entity_poly.entity_id
_entity_poly.type
_entity_poly.pdbx_seq_one_letter_code
_entity_poly.pdbx_strand_id
1 'polypeptide(L)'
;MQSLNKKGFSSVIQISLLILLSVSAIFTLWSYVKDFTGDFEKTLSPAVDCFIQNSEVRSACVNADGTVEVNFNIALDEKIYDTSFRLDQEYFSCGKYLCESCTFEDIEGKRIIYLEPKNTASAGNSLIVNINNCAPKEVILSSCA
;
A
#
# COMPACT_ATOMS: atom_id res chain seq x y z
N MET A 1 -71.43 -13.32 32.53
CA MET A 1 -70.58 -13.72 31.38
C MET A 1 -70.05 -12.46 30.70
N GLN A 2 -68.86 -12.01 31.07
CA GLN A 2 -68.18 -10.91 30.38
C GLN A 2 -67.15 -11.51 29.43
N SER A 3 -67.48 -11.47 28.15
CA SER A 3 -66.58 -11.79 27.04
C SER A 3 -65.42 -10.79 27.04
N LEU A 4 -64.39 -11.08 27.83
CA LEU A 4 -63.14 -10.35 27.78
C LEU A 4 -62.52 -10.49 26.38
N ASN A 5 -62.15 -9.34 25.85
CA ASN A 5 -61.87 -9.01 24.47
C ASN A 5 -60.69 -9.82 23.90
N LYS A 6 -60.93 -11.08 23.47
CA LYS A 6 -59.93 -12.00 22.89
C LYS A 6 -59.16 -11.40 21.69
N LYS A 7 -59.73 -10.42 21.00
CA LYS A 7 -59.10 -9.76 19.84
C LYS A 7 -57.95 -8.82 20.22
N GLY A 8 -58.04 -8.15 21.37
CA GLY A 8 -56.99 -7.20 21.81
C GLY A 8 -55.71 -7.90 22.27
N PHE A 9 -55.86 -9.00 23.02
CA PHE A 9 -54.73 -9.75 23.57
C PHE A 9 -53.91 -10.47 22.48
N SER A 10 -54.59 -10.97 21.44
CA SER A 10 -53.94 -11.62 20.29
C SER A 10 -53.06 -10.65 19.49
N SER A 11 -53.49 -9.39 19.34
CA SER A 11 -52.72 -8.38 18.60
C SER A 11 -51.45 -7.96 19.34
N VAL A 12 -51.53 -7.79 20.66
CA VAL A 12 -50.37 -7.43 21.50
C VAL A 12 -49.31 -8.53 21.49
N ILE A 13 -49.72 -9.81 21.55
CA ILE A 13 -48.80 -10.95 21.46
C ILE A 13 -48.12 -10.99 20.08
N GLN A 14 -48.88 -10.80 19.00
CA GLN A 14 -48.33 -10.80 17.64
C GLN A 14 -47.31 -9.66 17.42
N ILE A 15 -47.60 -8.45 17.90
CA ILE A 15 -46.68 -7.31 17.80
C ILE A 15 -45.41 -7.58 18.60
N SER A 16 -45.54 -8.13 19.81
CA SER A 16 -44.38 -8.47 20.65
C SER A 16 -43.49 -9.54 19.99
N LEU A 17 -44.10 -10.54 19.35
CA LEU A 17 -43.36 -11.59 18.63
C LEU A 17 -42.61 -11.02 17.42
N LEU A 18 -43.23 -10.10 16.67
CA LEU A 18 -42.62 -9.43 15.52
C LEU A 18 -41.43 -8.57 15.93
N ILE A 19 -41.52 -7.85 17.05
CA ILE A 19 -40.39 -7.07 17.59
C ILE A 19 -39.25 -8.00 18.02
N LEU A 20 -39.55 -9.14 18.65
CA LEU A 20 -38.52 -10.08 19.06
C LEU A 20 -37.78 -10.69 17.86
N LEU A 21 -38.53 -11.01 16.80
CA LEU A 21 -38.00 -11.54 15.55
C LEU A 21 -37.15 -10.51 14.78
N SER A 22 -37.53 -9.23 14.79
CA SER A 22 -36.73 -8.20 14.12
C SER A 22 -35.42 -7.93 14.86
N VAL A 23 -35.43 -7.92 16.19
CA VAL A 23 -34.23 -7.77 16.99
C VAL A 23 -33.28 -8.95 16.79
N SER A 24 -33.78 -10.19 16.80
CA SER A 24 -32.92 -11.36 16.58
C SER A 24 -32.32 -11.37 15.17
N ALA A 25 -33.08 -10.98 14.15
CA ALA A 25 -32.57 -10.85 12.78
C ALA A 25 -31.46 -9.78 12.65
N ILE A 26 -31.58 -8.65 13.36
CA ILE A 26 -30.55 -7.61 13.37
C ILE A 26 -29.28 -8.12 14.05
N PHE A 27 -29.41 -8.84 15.18
CA PHE A 27 -28.27 -9.42 15.89
C PHE A 27 -27.54 -10.50 15.07
N THR A 28 -28.26 -11.33 14.33
CA THR A 28 -27.64 -12.35 13.46
C THR A 28 -26.95 -11.72 12.25
N LEU A 29 -27.56 -10.71 11.61
CA LEU A 29 -26.90 -9.97 10.53
C LEU A 29 -25.63 -9.26 11.01
N TRP A 30 -25.66 -8.62 12.18
CA TRP A 30 -24.50 -7.92 12.70
C TRP A 30 -23.35 -8.86 13.05
N SER A 31 -23.68 -10.04 13.61
CA SER A 31 -22.68 -11.08 13.87
C SER A 31 -22.06 -11.61 12.58
N TYR A 32 -22.86 -11.83 11.54
CA TYR A 32 -22.37 -12.28 10.23
C TYR A 32 -21.45 -11.25 9.55
N VAL A 33 -21.79 -9.95 9.65
CA VAL A 33 -20.94 -8.86 9.14
C VAL A 33 -19.63 -8.77 9.93
N LYS A 34 -19.66 -9.01 11.24
CA LYS A 34 -18.45 -8.98 12.08
C LYS A 34 -17.52 -10.16 11.77
N ASP A 35 -18.05 -11.36 11.54
CA ASP A 35 -17.24 -12.52 11.13
C ASP A 35 -16.64 -12.31 9.74
N PHE A 36 -17.37 -11.66 8.81
CA PHE A 36 -16.84 -11.30 7.50
C PHE A 36 -15.77 -10.21 7.53
N THR A 37 -15.83 -9.27 8.48
CA THR A 37 -14.89 -8.14 8.56
C THR A 37 -13.72 -8.38 9.53
N GLY A 38 -13.88 -9.25 10.52
CA GLY A 38 -12.88 -9.53 11.55
C GLY A 38 -11.60 -10.18 11.03
N ASP A 39 -11.68 -10.95 9.94
CA ASP A 39 -10.51 -11.60 9.33
C ASP A 39 -9.72 -10.66 8.39
N PHE A 40 -10.28 -9.52 7.98
CA PHE A 40 -9.55 -8.56 7.16
C PHE A 40 -8.51 -7.76 7.96
N GLU A 41 -8.73 -7.51 9.25
CA GLU A 41 -7.76 -6.75 10.07
C GLU A 41 -6.43 -7.49 10.28
N LYS A 42 -6.45 -8.83 10.35
CA LYS A 42 -5.23 -9.62 10.56
C LYS A 42 -4.44 -9.93 9.29
N THR A 43 -5.08 -9.87 8.13
CA THR A 43 -4.47 -10.28 6.85
C THR A 43 -3.88 -9.10 6.07
N LEU A 44 -4.14 -7.87 6.51
CA LEU A 44 -3.69 -6.63 5.86
C LEU A 44 -2.47 -5.98 6.50
N SER A 45 -1.81 -6.61 7.48
CA SER A 45 -0.42 -6.25 7.78
C SER A 45 0.46 -7.00 6.77
N PRO A 46 0.93 -6.36 5.68
CA PRO A 46 2.01 -6.96 4.91
C PRO A 46 3.13 -7.27 5.89
N ALA A 47 3.65 -8.50 5.86
CA ALA A 47 4.90 -8.81 6.52
C ALA A 47 5.97 -7.96 5.82
N VAL A 48 6.23 -6.76 6.36
CA VAL A 48 7.34 -5.91 5.94
C VAL A 48 8.58 -6.52 6.57
N ASP A 49 9.06 -7.60 5.96
CA ASP A 49 10.32 -8.23 6.33
C ASP A 49 11.46 -7.36 5.79
N CYS A 50 11.69 -6.22 6.44
CA CYS A 50 12.91 -5.45 6.31
C CYS A 50 14.04 -6.15 7.06
N PHE A 51 14.36 -7.36 6.64
CA PHE A 51 15.57 -8.04 7.05
C PHE A 51 16.75 -7.28 6.44
N ILE A 52 17.51 -6.59 7.31
CA ILE A 52 18.84 -5.99 7.08
C ILE A 52 19.07 -5.62 5.62
N GLN A 53 18.51 -4.48 5.20
CA GLN A 53 18.81 -3.90 3.90
C GLN A 53 20.25 -3.39 3.88
N ASN A 54 21.13 -4.12 3.22
CA ASN A 54 22.54 -3.77 3.04
C ASN A 54 22.77 -2.98 1.74
N SER A 55 21.83 -3.11 0.80
CA SER A 55 21.82 -2.34 -0.43
C SER A 55 21.49 -0.88 -0.15
N GLU A 56 22.20 0.02 -0.81
CA GLU A 56 22.11 1.45 -0.56
C GLU A 56 22.06 2.25 -1.85
N VAL A 57 21.32 3.35 -1.82
CA VAL A 57 21.37 4.37 -2.86
C VAL A 57 22.67 5.13 -2.68
N ARG A 58 23.57 5.03 -3.66
CA ARG A 58 24.87 5.70 -3.65
C ARG A 58 24.77 7.16 -4.07
N SER A 59 24.00 7.42 -5.10
CA SER A 59 23.79 8.76 -5.65
C SER A 59 22.52 8.81 -6.49
N ALA A 60 21.98 10.01 -6.64
CA ALA A 60 20.95 10.30 -7.62
C ALA A 60 21.28 11.64 -8.30
N CYS A 61 21.11 11.70 -9.62
CA CYS A 61 21.41 12.90 -10.39
C CYS A 61 20.43 13.09 -11.55
N VAL A 62 20.33 14.33 -12.04
CA VAL A 62 19.52 14.70 -13.19
C VAL A 62 20.44 14.88 -14.40
N ASN A 63 20.13 14.17 -15.48
CA ASN A 63 20.80 14.27 -16.77
C ASN A 63 20.34 15.51 -17.55
N ALA A 64 21.10 15.88 -18.58
CA ALA A 64 20.81 17.07 -19.40
C ALA A 64 19.49 16.95 -20.20
N ASP A 65 19.02 15.73 -20.43
CA ASP A 65 17.74 15.41 -21.08
C ASP A 65 16.54 15.43 -20.12
N GLY A 66 16.79 15.62 -18.82
CA GLY A 66 15.76 15.62 -17.76
C GLY A 66 15.53 14.25 -17.10
N THR A 67 16.19 13.20 -17.59
CA THR A 67 16.12 11.86 -17.00
C THR A 67 16.81 11.85 -15.64
N VAL A 68 16.23 11.20 -14.64
CA VAL A 68 16.85 11.03 -13.32
C VAL A 68 17.55 9.68 -13.27
N GLU A 69 18.85 9.69 -13.01
CA GLU A 69 19.66 8.49 -12.82
C GLU A 69 19.86 8.23 -11.33
N VAL A 70 19.57 7.01 -10.88
CA VAL A 70 19.73 6.57 -9.50
C VAL A 70 20.67 5.37 -9.45
N ASN A 71 21.77 5.53 -8.72
CA ASN A 71 22.81 4.52 -8.59
C ASN A 71 22.65 3.77 -7.27
N PHE A 72 22.60 2.44 -7.35
CA PHE A 72 22.54 1.53 -6.22
C PHE A 72 23.83 0.73 -6.11
N ASN A 73 24.30 0.56 -4.88
CA ASN A 73 25.15 -0.57 -4.54
C ASN A 73 24.25 -1.70 -4.03
N ILE A 74 24.33 -2.86 -4.69
CA ILE A 74 23.59 -4.05 -4.30
C ILE A 74 24.50 -4.92 -3.47
N ALA A 75 24.06 -5.25 -2.26
CA ALA A 75 24.79 -6.19 -1.41
C ALA A 75 24.77 -7.61 -2.00
N LEU A 76 25.86 -8.35 -1.81
CA LEU A 76 25.93 -9.76 -2.19
C LEU A 76 24.78 -10.52 -1.53
N ASP A 77 24.10 -11.36 -2.32
CA ASP A 77 22.94 -12.17 -1.96
C ASP A 77 21.63 -11.42 -1.64
N GLU A 78 21.60 -10.08 -1.75
CA GLU A 78 20.36 -9.31 -1.62
C GLU A 78 19.59 -9.25 -2.95
N LYS A 79 18.27 -9.52 -2.89
CA LYS A 79 17.39 -9.40 -4.06
C LYS A 79 16.53 -8.15 -3.95
N ILE A 80 16.72 -7.22 -4.88
CA ILE A 80 15.84 -6.07 -5.06
C ILE A 80 14.76 -6.46 -6.07
N TYR A 81 13.57 -6.77 -5.57
CA TYR A 81 12.42 -7.20 -6.38
C TYR A 81 11.45 -6.06 -6.70
N ASP A 82 11.39 -5.06 -5.82
CA ASP A 82 10.56 -3.88 -5.99
C ASP A 82 11.31 -2.65 -5.48
N THR A 83 11.25 -1.55 -6.22
CA THR A 83 11.78 -0.26 -5.79
C THR A 83 10.84 0.82 -6.28
N SER A 84 10.33 1.61 -5.35
CA SER A 84 9.51 2.77 -5.68
C SER A 84 10.24 4.06 -5.37
N PHE A 85 9.93 5.07 -6.17
CA PHE A 85 10.51 6.39 -6.10
C PHE A 85 9.39 7.41 -6.02
N ARG A 86 9.59 8.44 -5.20
CA ARG A 86 8.75 9.62 -5.19
C ARG A 86 9.63 10.84 -5.44
N LEU A 87 9.32 11.55 -6.50
CA LEU A 87 9.92 12.83 -6.85
C LEU A 87 8.80 13.85 -6.92
N ASP A 88 8.78 14.79 -5.98
CA ASP A 88 7.69 15.76 -5.82
C ASP A 88 6.30 15.09 -5.73
N GLN A 89 5.48 15.21 -6.78
CA GLN A 89 4.13 14.63 -6.87
C GLN A 89 4.07 13.38 -7.76
N GLU A 90 5.21 12.95 -8.30
CA GLU A 90 5.32 11.79 -9.18
C GLU A 90 5.77 10.56 -8.41
N TYR A 91 5.22 9.42 -8.83
CA TYR A 91 5.50 8.12 -8.26
C TYR A 91 5.97 7.20 -9.38
N PHE A 92 7.12 6.57 -9.16
CA PHE A 92 7.68 5.58 -10.05
C PHE A 92 7.78 4.26 -9.30
N SER A 93 7.59 3.16 -10.02
CA SER A 93 7.75 1.81 -9.49
C SER A 93 8.54 1.00 -10.52
N CYS A 94 9.63 0.42 -10.04
CA CYS A 94 10.59 -0.38 -10.79
C CYS A 94 10.62 -1.77 -10.21
N GLY A 95 10.43 -2.78 -11.05
CA GLY A 95 10.34 -4.14 -10.58
C GLY A 95 10.14 -5.10 -11.72
N LYS A 96 10.75 -6.28 -11.62
CA LYS A 96 10.83 -7.30 -12.68
C LYS A 96 9.47 -7.70 -13.31
N TYR A 97 8.36 -7.43 -12.63
CA TYR A 97 7.00 -7.80 -13.07
C TYR A 97 6.04 -6.62 -13.18
N LEU A 98 6.53 -5.39 -13.08
CA LEU A 98 5.72 -4.19 -13.25
C LEU A 98 5.83 -3.74 -14.72
N CYS A 99 4.72 -3.29 -15.30
CA CYS A 99 4.78 -2.56 -16.58
C CYS A 99 5.33 -1.16 -16.25
N GLU A 100 6.63 -0.97 -16.47
CA GLU A 100 7.45 -0.01 -15.74
C GLU A 100 7.24 1.47 -16.13
N SER A 101 7.57 2.34 -15.17
CA SER A 101 7.72 3.80 -15.32
C SER A 101 9.20 4.20 -15.33
N CYS A 102 10.09 3.23 -15.51
CA CYS A 102 11.53 3.35 -15.37
C CYS A 102 12.23 2.22 -16.13
N THR A 103 13.53 2.38 -16.34
CA THR A 103 14.39 1.33 -16.91
C THR A 103 15.58 1.11 -15.97
N PHE A 104 16.22 -0.05 -16.04
CA PHE A 104 17.38 -0.33 -15.19
C PHE A 104 18.44 -1.19 -15.87
N GLU A 105 19.67 -0.99 -15.42
CA GLU A 105 20.85 -1.74 -15.84
C GLU A 105 21.52 -2.35 -14.61
N ASP A 106 21.82 -3.65 -14.68
CA ASP A 106 22.56 -4.36 -13.63
C ASP A 106 24.03 -4.53 -14.07
N ILE A 107 24.96 -4.01 -13.27
CA ILE A 107 26.41 -4.10 -13.48
C ILE A 107 27.01 -4.68 -12.21
N GLU A 108 27.68 -5.83 -12.26
CA GLU A 108 28.27 -6.56 -11.12
C GLU A 108 28.32 -5.80 -9.76
N GLY A 109 27.33 -6.06 -8.90
CA GLY A 109 27.21 -5.43 -7.56
C GLY A 109 26.56 -4.04 -7.54
N LYS A 110 26.07 -3.55 -8.67
CA LYS A 110 25.42 -2.25 -8.85
C LYS A 110 24.17 -2.38 -9.71
N ARG A 111 23.23 -1.47 -9.48
CA ARG A 111 22.10 -1.23 -10.36
C ARG A 111 21.96 0.25 -10.63
N ILE A 112 21.76 0.61 -11.87
CA ILE A 112 21.45 1.96 -12.30
C ILE A 112 19.99 1.97 -12.72
N ILE A 113 19.19 2.88 -12.16
CA ILE A 113 17.78 3.05 -12.49
C ILE A 113 17.60 4.42 -13.13
N TYR A 114 16.92 4.46 -14.27
CA TYR A 114 16.57 5.67 -14.98
C TYR A 114 15.06 5.94 -14.83
N LEU A 115 14.72 7.13 -14.36
CA LEU A 115 13.35 7.62 -14.22
C LEU A 115 13.11 8.73 -15.24
N GLU A 116 11.97 8.68 -15.92
CA GLU A 116 11.55 9.70 -16.88
C GLU A 116 10.39 10.53 -16.28
N PRO A 117 10.69 11.54 -15.46
CA PRO A 117 9.65 12.37 -14.85
C PRO A 117 8.95 13.23 -15.91
N LYS A 118 7.63 13.40 -15.75
CA LYS A 118 6.83 14.29 -16.59
C LYS A 118 7.01 15.76 -16.20
N ASN A 119 7.27 16.02 -14.92
CA ASN A 119 7.61 17.34 -14.43
C ASN A 119 9.13 17.53 -14.45
N THR A 120 9.56 18.79 -14.48
CA THR A 120 10.98 19.14 -14.49
C THR A 120 11.65 18.70 -13.19
N ALA A 121 12.44 17.62 -13.25
CA ALA A 121 13.41 17.30 -12.22
C ALA A 121 14.54 18.34 -12.27
N SER A 122 15.07 18.72 -11.11
CA SER A 122 16.20 19.65 -11.01
C SER A 122 17.14 19.25 -9.89
N ALA A 123 18.40 19.69 -10.02
CA ALA A 123 19.35 19.55 -8.93
C ALA A 123 18.84 20.31 -7.69
N GLY A 124 18.90 19.66 -6.53
CA GLY A 124 18.34 20.14 -5.27
C GLY A 124 16.96 19.58 -4.95
N ASN A 125 16.25 18.95 -5.89
CA ASN A 125 15.00 18.26 -5.58
C ASN A 125 15.29 17.03 -4.70
N SER A 126 14.31 16.70 -3.85
CA SER A 126 14.36 15.53 -2.96
C SER A 126 13.74 14.33 -3.66
N LEU A 127 14.51 13.25 -3.77
CA LEU A 127 14.07 11.95 -4.24
C LEU A 127 13.90 11.02 -3.05
N ILE A 128 12.70 10.51 -2.87
CA ILE A 128 12.41 9.52 -1.83
C ILE A 128 12.42 8.15 -2.47
N VAL A 129 13.27 7.26 -1.96
CA VAL A 129 13.50 5.92 -2.47
C VAL A 129 13.03 4.91 -1.44
N ASN A 130 12.22 3.96 -1.88
CA ASN A 130 11.78 2.83 -1.07
C ASN A 130 12.15 1.53 -1.79
N ILE A 131 13.01 0.73 -1.17
CA ILE A 131 13.50 -0.54 -1.72
C ILE A 131 12.80 -1.65 -0.94
N ASN A 132 12.19 -2.61 -1.65
CA ASN A 132 11.53 -3.80 -1.09
C ASN A 132 10.47 -3.47 0.00
N ASN A 133 9.81 -2.31 -0.10
CA ASN A 133 8.85 -1.80 0.88
C ASN A 133 9.46 -1.47 2.27
N CYS A 134 10.76 -1.19 2.33
CA CYS A 134 11.44 -0.76 3.54
C CYS A 134 11.33 0.73 3.84
N ALA A 135 11.88 1.11 5.01
CA ALA A 135 11.90 2.50 5.44
C ALA A 135 12.45 3.40 4.32
N PRO A 136 11.69 4.43 3.90
CA PRO A 136 12.10 5.26 2.78
C PRO A 136 13.36 6.04 3.12
N LYS A 137 14.24 6.18 2.13
CA LYS A 137 15.47 6.97 2.21
C LYS A 137 15.32 8.20 1.33
N GLU A 138 15.75 9.35 1.84
CA GLU A 138 15.76 10.61 1.11
C GLU A 138 17.15 10.85 0.50
N VAL A 139 17.19 11.21 -0.78
CA VAL A 139 18.41 11.52 -1.53
C VAL A 139 18.21 12.82 -2.28
N ILE A 140 19.15 13.75 -2.14
CA ILE A 140 19.10 15.02 -2.86
C ILE A 140 19.68 14.83 -4.26
N LEU A 141 18.92 15.25 -5.28
CA LEU A 141 19.36 15.19 -6.67
C LEU A 141 20.51 16.15 -6.92
N SER A 142 21.55 15.66 -7.57
CA SER A 142 22.65 16.47 -8.11
C SER A 142 22.50 16.62 -9.63
N SER A 143 23.36 17.42 -10.26
CA SER A 143 23.51 17.35 -11.72
C SER A 143 24.45 16.21 -12.08
N CYS A 144 24.09 15.38 -13.06
CA CYS A 144 25.02 14.38 -13.57
C CYS A 144 26.21 15.07 -14.25
N ALA A 145 27.41 14.50 -14.11
CA ALA A 145 28.67 15.08 -14.58
C ALA A 145 29.02 14.68 -16.01
#